data_AF-A0A850S6M2-F1
#
_entry.id   AF-A0A850S6M2-F1
#
_cell.length_a   1.000
_cell.length_b   1.000
_cell.length_c   1.000
_cell.angle_alpha   90.00
_cell.angle_beta   90.00
_cell.angle_gamma   90.00
#
_symmetry.space_group_name_H-M   'P 1'
#
loop_
_entity.id
_entity.type
_entity.pdbx_description
1 polymer ?
#
loop_
_entity_poly.entity_id
_entity_poly.type
_entity_poly.pdbx_seq_one_letter_code
_entity_poly.pdbx_strand_id
1 'polypeptide(L)'
;MNFEISEEEKRRARVPHNLFVLNILLFNLLLTPAAIVLDVGMYGFLIPLLCSLAVIAYIYRRSRKQDDWFVEMHWRLSFRRCQFLMIGYVVTALLVAVAWLISLSANDAKMAEIMFTAISRVAVVPTLLAVMATVVLEAGGYHLINSGKVPDWLAVKFTPPEKYEAIRIDPETAG
;
A
#
# COMPACT_ATOMS: atom_id res chain seq x y z
N MET A 1 -4.50 21.10 -6.40
CA MET A 1 -4.19 21.99 -7.55
C MET A 1 -4.38 21.23 -8.86
N ASN A 2 -4.80 21.89 -9.95
CA ASN A 2 -5.00 21.28 -11.27
C ASN A 2 -3.88 21.70 -12.23
N PHE A 3 -3.46 20.79 -13.11
CA PHE A 3 -2.36 21.01 -14.05
C PHE A 3 -2.75 20.50 -15.44
N GLU A 4 -2.26 21.17 -16.48
CA GLU A 4 -2.37 20.65 -17.84
C GLU A 4 -1.32 19.56 -18.04
N ILE A 5 -1.76 18.30 -18.07
CA ILE A 5 -0.90 17.12 -18.11
C ILE A 5 -1.20 16.31 -19.36
N SER A 6 -0.16 15.94 -20.10
CA SER A 6 -0.29 15.08 -21.28
C SER A 6 -0.83 13.69 -20.93
N GLU A 7 -1.54 13.04 -21.86
CA GLU A 7 -2.06 11.69 -21.62
C GLU A 7 -0.94 10.65 -21.38
N GLU A 8 0.25 10.87 -21.96
CA GLU A 8 1.42 10.03 -21.72
C GLU A 8 1.94 10.15 -20.29
N GLU A 9 2.01 11.37 -19.74
CA GLU A 9 2.35 11.60 -18.33
C GLU A 9 1.30 11.00 -17.38
N LYS A 10 0.01 11.14 -17.68
CA LYS A 10 -1.06 10.48 -16.91
C LYS A 10 -0.92 8.95 -16.95
N ARG A 11 -0.60 8.38 -18.12
CA ARG A 11 -0.36 6.94 -18.26
C ARG A 11 0.82 6.49 -17.39
N ARG A 12 1.93 7.23 -17.38
CA ARG A 12 3.10 6.95 -16.53
C ARG A 12 2.82 7.13 -15.05
N ALA A 13 2.00 8.10 -14.66
CA ALA A 13 1.57 8.32 -13.28
C ALA A 13 0.70 7.18 -12.73
N ARG A 14 -0.03 6.44 -13.58
CA ARG A 14 -0.86 5.28 -13.19
C ARG A 14 -0.03 4.03 -12.83
N VAL A 15 1.19 3.92 -13.33
CA VAL A 15 2.07 2.74 -13.12
C VAL A 15 2.28 2.37 -11.64
N PRO A 16 2.70 3.29 -10.75
CA PRO A 16 2.91 2.95 -9.33
C PRO A 16 1.63 2.45 -8.66
N HIS A 17 0.48 3.03 -9.00
CA HIS A 17 -0.83 2.64 -8.45
C HIS A 17 -1.26 1.25 -8.92
N ASN A 18 -1.13 0.96 -10.24
CA ASN A 18 -1.39 -0.38 -10.78
C ASN A 18 -0.52 -1.43 -10.10
N LEU A 19 0.78 -1.16 -9.91
CA LEU A 19 1.71 -2.07 -9.27
C LEU A 19 1.32 -2.34 -7.81
N PHE A 20 0.91 -1.32 -7.07
CA PHE A 20 0.51 -1.49 -5.68
C PHE A 20 -0.83 -2.21 -5.52
N VAL A 21 -1.81 -1.96 -6.40
CA VAL A 21 -3.07 -2.72 -6.41
C VAL A 21 -2.82 -4.19 -6.75
N LEU A 22 -1.99 -4.47 -7.77
CA LEU A 22 -1.60 -5.85 -8.11
C LEU A 22 -0.88 -6.53 -6.94
N ASN A 23 -0.01 -5.81 -6.24
CA ASN A 23 0.67 -6.30 -5.04
C ASN A 23 -0.33 -6.76 -3.95
N ILE A 24 -1.34 -5.93 -3.69
CA ILE A 24 -2.39 -6.25 -2.73
C ILE A 24 -3.19 -7.47 -3.21
N LEU A 25 -3.68 -7.46 -4.44
CA LEU A 25 -4.53 -8.53 -4.96
C LEU A 25 -3.80 -9.87 -5.03
N LEU A 26 -2.59 -9.90 -5.59
CA LEU A 26 -1.85 -11.14 -5.77
C LEU A 26 -1.34 -11.68 -4.44
N PHE A 27 -0.61 -10.88 -3.66
CA PHE A 27 0.10 -11.42 -2.50
C PHE A 27 -0.75 -11.44 -1.23
N ASN A 28 -1.60 -10.43 -1.03
CA ASN A 28 -2.41 -10.34 0.20
C ASN A 28 -3.76 -11.04 0.05
N LEU A 29 -4.45 -10.86 -1.08
CA LEU A 29 -5.80 -11.38 -1.25
C LEU A 29 -5.83 -12.81 -1.83
N LEU A 30 -4.94 -13.14 -2.77
CA LEU A 30 -4.90 -14.48 -3.38
C LEU A 30 -3.90 -15.41 -2.67
N LEU A 31 -2.63 -15.02 -2.57
CA LEU A 31 -1.56 -15.92 -2.13
C LEU A 31 -1.63 -16.23 -0.63
N THR A 32 -2.07 -15.28 0.20
CA THR A 32 -2.17 -15.50 1.66
C THR A 32 -3.27 -16.52 2.01
N PRO A 33 -4.52 -16.43 1.51
CA PRO A 33 -5.51 -17.49 1.71
C PRO A 33 -5.12 -18.81 1.02
N ALA A 34 -4.49 -18.76 -0.16
CA ALA A 34 -4.03 -19.96 -0.84
C ALA A 34 -3.00 -20.73 0.00
N ALA A 35 -2.06 -20.04 0.66
CA ALA A 35 -1.08 -20.66 1.55
C ALA A 35 -1.75 -21.37 2.75
N ILE A 36 -2.86 -20.82 3.26
CA ILE A 36 -3.67 -21.44 4.33
C ILE A 36 -4.37 -22.70 3.83
N VAL A 37 -5.02 -22.63 2.67
CA VAL A 37 -5.81 -23.75 2.10
C VAL A 37 -4.93 -24.91 1.65
N LEU A 38 -3.75 -24.60 1.10
CA LEU A 38 -2.80 -25.60 0.60
C LEU A 38 -1.92 -26.22 1.69
N ASP A 39 -2.14 -25.84 2.96
CA ASP A 39 -1.39 -26.32 4.13
C ASP A 39 0.14 -26.27 3.94
N VAL A 40 0.63 -25.19 3.32
CA VAL A 40 2.06 -24.97 3.01
C VAL A 40 2.89 -24.74 4.29
N GLY A 41 2.23 -24.69 5.46
CA GLY A 41 2.83 -24.39 6.75
C GLY A 41 3.24 -22.92 6.88
N MET A 42 3.89 -22.59 8.00
CA MET A 42 4.22 -21.21 8.37
C MET A 42 5.13 -20.49 7.35
N TYR A 43 5.97 -21.24 6.63
CA TYR A 43 6.82 -20.69 5.56
C TYR A 43 6.02 -20.19 4.36
N GLY A 44 4.79 -20.70 4.15
CA GLY A 44 3.89 -20.25 3.09
C GLY A 44 3.50 -18.78 3.20
N PHE A 45 3.52 -18.19 4.41
CA PHE A 45 3.26 -16.76 4.63
C PHE A 45 4.46 -15.86 4.31
N LEU A 46 5.69 -16.39 4.37
CA LEU A 46 6.89 -15.62 4.05
C LEU A 46 6.95 -15.27 2.57
N ILE A 47 6.45 -16.13 1.69
CA ILE A 47 6.46 -15.92 0.24
C ILE A 47 5.69 -14.64 -0.15
N PRO A 48 4.38 -14.50 0.15
CA PRO A 48 3.65 -13.27 -0.15
C PRO A 48 4.21 -12.04 0.56
N LEU A 49 4.72 -12.20 1.79
CA LEU A 49 5.33 -11.09 2.52
C LEU A 49 6.58 -10.57 1.81
N LEU A 50 7.51 -11.46 1.44
CA LEU A 50 8.76 -11.10 0.76
C LEU A 50 8.50 -10.53 -0.65
N CYS A 51 7.58 -11.15 -1.40
CA CYS A 51 7.16 -10.63 -2.70
C CYS A 51 6.55 -9.22 -2.56
N SER A 52 5.69 -9.02 -1.55
CA SER A 52 5.08 -7.71 -1.27
C SER A 52 6.12 -6.65 -0.94
N LEU A 53 7.09 -7.00 -0.09
CA LEU A 53 8.18 -6.11 0.31
C LEU A 53 9.09 -5.77 -0.89
N ALA A 54 9.35 -6.73 -1.79
CA ALA A 54 10.11 -6.49 -3.01
C ALA A 54 9.43 -5.48 -3.95
N VAL A 55 8.09 -5.57 -4.13
CA VAL A 55 7.34 -4.58 -4.92
C VAL A 55 7.38 -3.20 -4.27
N ILE A 56 7.21 -3.10 -2.95
CA ILE A 56 7.28 -1.83 -2.23
C ILE A 56 8.68 -1.20 -2.37
N ALA A 57 9.74 -2.01 -2.23
CA ALA A 57 11.12 -1.56 -2.42
C ALA A 57 11.38 -1.10 -3.86
N TYR A 58 10.80 -1.78 -4.85
CA TYR A 58 10.85 -1.36 -6.24
C TYR A 58 10.16 0.00 -6.44
N ILE A 59 8.96 0.19 -5.89
CA ILE A 59 8.21 1.46 -5.94
C ILE A 59 9.04 2.60 -5.35
N TYR A 60 9.66 2.36 -4.19
CA TYR A 60 10.53 3.34 -3.54
C TYR A 60 11.76 3.70 -4.37
N ARG A 61 12.46 2.70 -4.92
CA ARG A 61 13.67 2.95 -5.72
C ARG A 61 13.32 3.74 -6.98
N ARG A 62 12.18 3.43 -7.60
CA ARG A 62 11.71 4.04 -8.84
C ARG A 62 11.08 5.42 -8.59
N SER A 63 10.54 5.70 -7.41
CA SER A 63 10.04 7.03 -7.03
C SER A 63 11.14 8.09 -6.94
N ARG A 64 12.41 7.69 -6.81
CA ARG A 64 13.58 8.59 -6.76
C ARG A 64 14.22 8.86 -8.12
N LYS A 65 13.72 8.26 -9.20
CA LYS A 65 14.32 8.30 -10.55
C LYS A 65 13.29 8.67 -11.63
N GLN A 66 12.34 9.55 -11.31
CA GLN A 66 11.39 10.06 -12.30
C GLN A 66 11.84 11.42 -12.79
N ASP A 67 11.78 11.62 -14.10
CA ASP A 67 12.20 12.88 -14.74
C ASP A 67 11.07 13.93 -14.75
N ASP A 68 9.82 13.48 -14.74
CA ASP A 68 8.63 14.34 -14.75
C ASP A 68 8.07 14.52 -13.34
N TRP A 69 7.88 15.77 -12.93
CA TRP A 69 7.39 16.13 -11.59
C TRP A 69 6.03 15.50 -11.28
N PHE A 70 5.06 15.58 -12.22
CA PHE A 70 3.72 15.02 -12.01
C PHE A 70 3.77 13.51 -11.76
N VAL A 71 4.57 12.80 -12.57
CA VAL A 71 4.79 11.37 -12.42
C VAL A 71 5.44 11.11 -11.05
N GLU A 72 6.52 11.80 -10.72
CA GLU A 72 7.23 11.67 -9.44
C GLU A 72 6.30 11.83 -8.23
N MET A 73 5.39 12.82 -8.26
CA MET A 73 4.43 13.06 -7.19
C MET A 73 3.49 11.87 -6.99
N HIS A 74 3.00 11.25 -8.06
CA HIS A 74 2.18 10.03 -7.97
C HIS A 74 2.96 8.81 -7.47
N TRP A 75 4.25 8.67 -7.84
CA TRP A 75 5.11 7.64 -7.24
C TRP A 75 5.31 7.84 -5.73
N ARG A 76 5.53 9.09 -5.28
CA ARG A 76 5.66 9.44 -3.86
C ARG A 76 4.35 9.22 -3.10
N LEU A 77 3.22 9.56 -3.72
CA LEU A 77 1.88 9.35 -3.15
C LEU A 77 1.57 7.87 -2.95
N SER A 78 1.81 7.05 -3.98
CA SER A 78 1.65 5.59 -3.89
C SER A 78 2.59 5.00 -2.83
N PHE A 79 3.87 5.42 -2.80
CA PHE A 79 4.80 4.96 -1.76
C PHE A 79 4.33 5.29 -0.33
N ARG A 80 3.80 6.51 -0.10
CA ARG A 80 3.25 6.89 1.20
C ARG A 80 2.07 5.99 1.60
N ARG A 81 1.27 5.55 0.64
CA ARG A 81 0.16 4.61 0.89
C ARG A 81 0.66 3.20 1.17
N CYS A 82 1.75 2.76 0.55
CA CYS A 82 2.43 1.53 0.94
C CYS A 82 2.86 1.53 2.42
N GLN A 83 3.18 2.70 3.00
CA GLN A 83 3.52 2.79 4.43
C GLN A 83 2.37 2.41 5.35
N PHE A 84 1.12 2.68 4.99
CA PHE A 84 -0.03 2.20 5.76
C PHE A 84 -0.12 0.68 5.75
N LEU A 85 0.15 0.04 4.61
CA LEU A 85 0.22 -1.43 4.52
C LEU A 85 1.36 -1.98 5.39
N MET A 86 2.53 -1.34 5.38
CA MET A 86 3.65 -1.73 6.24
C MET A 86 3.33 -1.61 7.73
N ILE A 87 2.61 -0.57 8.14
CA ILE A 87 2.15 -0.43 9.53
C ILE A 87 1.23 -1.61 9.88
N GLY A 88 0.30 -1.98 8.99
CA GLY A 88 -0.54 -3.16 9.17
C GLY A 88 0.27 -4.43 9.40
N TYR A 89 1.29 -4.67 8.57
CA TYR A 89 2.18 -5.82 8.74
C TYR A 89 2.95 -5.80 10.06
N VAL A 90 3.50 -4.65 10.46
CA VAL A 90 4.25 -4.54 11.72
C VAL A 90 3.34 -4.82 12.92
N VAL A 91 2.12 -4.25 12.92
CA VAL A 91 1.15 -4.48 13.99
C VAL A 91 0.74 -5.95 14.05
N THR A 92 0.41 -6.56 12.92
CA THR A 92 0.09 -7.99 12.86
C THR A 92 1.27 -8.87 13.31
N ALA A 93 2.49 -8.57 12.87
CA ALA A 93 3.68 -9.31 13.28
C ALA A 93 3.93 -9.23 14.80
N LEU A 94 3.74 -8.05 15.40
CA LEU A 94 3.84 -7.87 16.85
C LEU A 94 2.77 -8.67 17.59
N LEU A 95 1.52 -8.64 17.12
CA LEU A 95 0.43 -9.41 17.73
C LEU A 95 0.67 -10.93 17.62
N VAL A 96 1.17 -11.40 16.49
CA VAL A 96 1.55 -12.82 16.30
C VAL A 96 2.74 -13.19 17.20
N ALA A 97 3.73 -12.31 17.36
CA ALA A 97 4.85 -12.54 18.27
C ALA A 97 4.37 -12.63 19.74
N VAL A 98 3.43 -11.77 20.14
CA VAL A 98 2.80 -11.86 21.47
C VAL A 98 1.99 -13.16 21.62
N ALA A 99 1.23 -13.56 20.59
CA ALA A 99 0.50 -14.84 20.58
C ALA A 99 1.45 -16.03 20.76
N TRP A 100 2.60 -15.99 20.07
CA TRP A 100 3.64 -16.99 20.20
C TRP A 100 4.23 -17.02 21.62
N LEU A 101 4.57 -15.87 22.20
CA LEU A 101 5.06 -15.79 23.58
C LEU A 101 4.04 -16.34 24.60
N ILE A 102 2.76 -16.03 24.43
CA ILE A 102 1.70 -16.58 25.29
C ILE A 102 1.61 -18.10 25.11
N SER A 103 1.74 -18.62 23.88
CA SER A 103 1.71 -20.06 23.62
C SER A 103 2.83 -20.84 24.32
N LEU A 104 3.99 -20.21 24.55
CA LEU A 104 5.10 -20.80 25.31
C LEU A 104 4.77 -21.00 26.80
N SER A 105 3.78 -20.27 27.33
CA SER A 105 3.32 -20.40 28.72
C SER A 105 2.26 -21.48 28.93
N ALA A 106 1.81 -22.15 27.87
CA ALA A 106 0.80 -23.19 27.96
C ALA A 106 1.39 -24.48 28.55
N ASN A 107 0.64 -25.11 29.47
CA ASN A 107 1.08 -26.35 30.13
C ASN A 107 1.16 -27.56 29.20
N ASP A 108 0.37 -27.58 28.13
CA ASP A 108 0.31 -28.69 27.17
C ASP A 108 0.52 -28.19 25.74
N ALA A 109 1.26 -28.94 24.93
CA ALA A 109 1.54 -28.62 23.53
C ALA A 109 0.26 -28.43 22.69
N LYS A 110 -0.78 -29.23 22.97
CA LYS A 110 -2.07 -29.15 22.27
C LYS A 110 -2.83 -27.86 22.61
N MET A 111 -2.69 -27.37 23.84
CA MET A 111 -3.28 -26.09 24.25
C MET A 111 -2.53 -24.92 23.62
N ALA A 112 -1.19 -24.99 23.55
CA ALA A 112 -0.34 -24.00 22.87
C ALA A 112 -0.74 -23.81 21.40
N GLU A 113 -0.93 -24.92 20.67
CA GLU A 113 -1.29 -24.91 19.25
C GLU A 113 -2.68 -24.27 18.99
N ILE A 114 -3.67 -24.64 19.81
CA ILE A 114 -5.03 -24.08 19.71
C ILE A 114 -5.02 -22.58 20.02
N MET A 115 -4.34 -22.18 21.11
CA MET A 115 -4.24 -20.77 21.50
C MET A 115 -3.52 -19.95 20.43
N PHE A 116 -2.38 -20.44 19.93
CA PHE A 116 -1.64 -19.76 18.88
C PHE A 116 -2.47 -19.61 17.61
N THR A 117 -3.19 -20.65 17.19
CA THR A 117 -4.07 -20.62 16.01
C THR A 117 -5.24 -19.64 16.21
N ALA A 118 -5.86 -19.62 17.40
CA ALA A 118 -6.99 -18.73 17.67
C ALA A 118 -6.54 -17.26 17.71
N ILE A 119 -5.46 -16.94 18.42
CA ILE A 119 -4.97 -15.57 18.57
C ILE A 119 -4.40 -15.05 17.25
N SER A 120 -3.66 -15.88 16.50
CA SER A 120 -3.10 -15.47 15.20
C SER A 120 -4.17 -15.09 14.18
N ARG A 121 -5.33 -15.77 14.16
CA ARG A 121 -6.47 -15.40 13.29
C ARG A 121 -6.99 -13.99 13.58
N VAL A 122 -7.07 -13.61 14.86
CA VAL A 122 -7.47 -12.24 15.26
C VAL A 122 -6.35 -11.24 14.96
N ALA A 123 -5.09 -11.64 15.15
CA ALA A 123 -3.92 -10.80 14.89
C ALA A 123 -3.76 -10.37 13.42
N VAL A 124 -4.35 -11.09 12.47
CA VAL A 124 -4.32 -10.75 11.03
C VAL A 124 -5.27 -9.60 10.66
N VAL A 125 -6.30 -9.33 11.48
CA VAL A 125 -7.34 -8.31 11.18
C VAL A 125 -6.78 -6.91 10.87
N PRO A 126 -5.78 -6.37 11.60
CA PRO A 126 -5.16 -5.08 11.26
C PRO A 126 -4.59 -5.01 9.84
N THR A 127 -4.00 -6.11 9.35
CA THR A 127 -3.49 -6.18 7.98
C THR A 127 -4.63 -6.12 6.97
N LEU A 128 -5.76 -6.80 7.22
CA LEU A 128 -6.94 -6.73 6.35
C LEU A 128 -7.54 -5.32 6.29
N LEU A 129 -7.60 -4.63 7.45
CA LEU A 129 -8.04 -3.24 7.51
C LEU A 129 -7.09 -2.30 6.74
N ALA A 130 -5.78 -2.51 6.86
CA ALA A 130 -4.78 -1.75 6.10
C ALA A 130 -4.91 -2.00 4.59
N VAL A 131 -5.14 -3.25 4.17
CA VAL A 131 -5.42 -3.62 2.78
C VAL A 131 -6.67 -2.88 2.27
N MET A 132 -7.78 -2.93 3.00
CA MET A 132 -9.02 -2.27 2.61
C MET A 132 -8.80 -0.75 2.48
N ALA A 133 -8.21 -0.11 3.49
CA ALA A 133 -7.94 1.33 3.47
C ALA A 133 -7.03 1.72 2.30
N THR A 134 -5.98 0.94 2.03
CA THR A 134 -5.04 1.24 0.96
C THR A 134 -5.67 1.10 -0.43
N VAL A 135 -6.50 0.08 -0.67
CA VAL A 135 -7.25 -0.05 -1.94
C VAL A 135 -8.17 1.15 -2.18
N VAL A 136 -8.90 1.60 -1.14
CA VAL A 136 -9.76 2.79 -1.25
C VAL A 136 -8.94 4.05 -1.56
N LEU A 137 -7.80 4.23 -0.89
CA LEU A 137 -6.90 5.34 -1.17
C LEU A 137 -6.37 5.28 -2.61
N GLU A 138 -6.04 4.11 -3.12
CA GLU A 138 -5.60 3.91 -4.50
C GLU A 138 -6.64 4.33 -5.52
N ALA A 139 -7.91 3.98 -5.32
CA ALA A 139 -9.01 4.46 -6.16
C ALA A 139 -9.07 6.01 -6.22
N GLY A 140 -8.86 6.69 -5.10
CA GLY A 140 -8.73 8.15 -5.07
C GLY A 140 -7.52 8.67 -5.84
N GLY A 141 -6.42 7.90 -5.89
CA GLY A 141 -5.24 8.20 -6.71
C GLY A 141 -5.54 8.23 -8.22
N TYR A 142 -6.35 7.29 -8.71
CA TYR A 142 -6.78 7.30 -10.13
C TYR A 142 -7.64 8.52 -10.45
N HIS A 143 -8.54 8.89 -9.54
CA HIS A 143 -9.38 10.08 -9.73
C HIS A 143 -8.54 11.36 -9.84
N LEU A 144 -7.50 11.49 -9.00
CA LEU A 144 -6.53 12.57 -9.05
C LEU A 144 -5.79 12.61 -10.41
N ILE A 145 -5.29 11.47 -10.91
CA ILE A 145 -4.58 11.42 -12.20
C ILE A 145 -5.50 11.82 -13.37
N ASN A 146 -6.70 11.25 -13.41
CA ASN A 146 -7.65 11.52 -14.50
C ASN A 146 -8.06 13.00 -14.51
N SER A 147 -8.10 13.62 -13.33
CA SER A 147 -8.38 15.03 -13.15
C SER A 147 -7.15 15.93 -13.33
N GLY A 148 -5.95 15.40 -13.58
CA GLY A 148 -4.70 16.20 -13.66
C GLY A 148 -4.29 16.84 -12.34
N LYS A 149 -4.73 16.30 -11.20
CA LYS A 149 -4.57 16.91 -9.88
C LYS A 149 -3.53 16.20 -9.04
N VAL A 150 -2.78 16.97 -8.26
CA VAL A 150 -1.89 16.49 -7.20
C VAL A 150 -2.42 16.99 -5.85
N PRO A 151 -2.35 16.19 -4.75
CA PRO A 151 -2.74 16.65 -3.42
C PRO A 151 -1.99 17.91 -2.98
N ASP A 152 -2.70 18.85 -2.36
CA ASP A 152 -2.14 20.18 -2.07
C ASP A 152 -0.94 20.12 -1.12
N TRP A 153 -0.97 19.24 -0.11
CA TRP A 153 0.16 19.02 0.80
C TRP A 153 1.44 18.56 0.08
N LEU A 154 1.29 17.88 -1.06
CA LEU A 154 2.40 17.38 -1.85
C LEU A 154 2.93 18.46 -2.81
N ALA A 155 2.03 19.24 -3.41
CA ALA A 155 2.38 20.38 -4.25
C ALA A 155 3.04 21.53 -3.46
N VAL A 156 2.65 21.74 -2.20
CA VAL A 156 3.32 22.70 -1.31
C VAL A 156 4.71 22.22 -0.92
N LYS A 157 4.88 20.91 -0.69
CA LYS A 157 6.17 20.33 -0.28
C LYS A 157 7.17 20.22 -1.44
N PHE A 158 6.67 19.96 -2.65
CA PHE A 158 7.46 19.87 -3.87
C PHE A 158 6.89 20.84 -4.89
N THR A 159 7.44 22.05 -4.91
CA THR A 159 6.99 23.11 -5.82
C THR A 159 7.05 22.65 -7.27
N PRO A 160 5.97 22.83 -8.05
CA PRO A 160 5.96 22.46 -9.46
C PRO A 160 6.98 23.32 -10.24
N PRO A 161 7.79 22.72 -11.13
CA PRO A 161 8.65 23.49 -12.02
C PRO A 161 7.81 24.25 -13.05
N GLU A 162 8.40 25.28 -13.67
CA GLU A 162 7.75 26.24 -14.59
C GLU A 162 6.96 25.58 -15.73
N LYS A 163 7.36 24.38 -16.15
CA LYS A 163 6.66 23.52 -17.12
C LYS A 163 5.20 23.18 -16.71
N TYR A 164 4.88 23.20 -15.41
CA TYR A 164 3.57 22.86 -14.87
C TYR A 164 2.90 24.10 -14.30
N GLU A 165 2.31 24.93 -15.17
CA GLU A 165 1.47 26.05 -14.73
C GLU A 165 0.25 25.50 -13.98
N ALA A 166 0.10 25.89 -12.72
CA ALA A 166 -1.07 25.54 -11.93
C ALA A 166 -2.26 26.34 -12.48
N ILE A 167 -3.25 25.66 -13.03
CA ILE A 167 -4.52 26.28 -13.38
C ILE A 167 -5.23 26.55 -12.04
N ARG A 168 -5.12 27.78 -11.53
CA ARG A 168 -6.01 28.25 -10.47
C ARG A 168 -7.41 28.35 -11.07
N ILE A 169 -8.26 27.39 -10.74
CA ILE A 169 -9.69 27.57 -10.92
C ILE A 169 -10.09 28.52 -9.79
N ASP A 170 -10.38 29.78 -10.13
CA ASP A 170 -10.91 30.74 -9.17
C ASP A 170 -12.22 30.17 -8.60
N PRO A 171 -12.39 30.13 -7.28
CA PRO A 171 -13.60 29.62 -6.64
C PRO A 171 -14.87 30.41 -7.02
N GLU A 172 -14.73 31.53 -7.73
CA GLU A 172 -15.81 32.38 -8.21
C GLU A 172 -16.47 31.89 -9.53
N THR A 173 -15.91 30.86 -10.19
CA THR A 173 -16.45 30.33 -11.47
C THR A 173 -17.16 28.98 -11.36
N ALA A 174 -17.21 28.40 -10.15
CA ALA A 174 -18.04 27.22 -9.86
C ALA A 174 -19.41 27.69 -9.31
N GLY A 175 -20.18 28.36 -10.15
CA GLY A 175 -21.60 28.66 -9.90
C GLY A 175 -22.47 27.41 -9.93
#